data_AF-A0A1Q2HYD8-F1
#
_entry.id   AF-A0A1Q2HYD8-F1
#
_cell.length_a   1.000
_cell.length_b   1.000
_cell.length_c   1.000
_cell.angle_alpha   90.00
_cell.angle_beta   90.00
_cell.angle_gamma   90.00
#
_symmetry.space_group_name_H-M   'P 1'
#
loop_
_entity.id
_entity.type
_entity.pdbx_description
1 polymer ?
#
loop_
_entity_poly.entity_id
_entity_poly.type
_entity_poly.pdbx_seq_one_letter_code
_entity_poly.pdbx_strand_id
1 'polypeptide(L)'
;MDDAPKVIAPYHRLNRTRPDWWRPLVELGLAAVFGLLFQIAWIIAMMFGPVTLESLTAMLFERDEWSADPATSLMLFGGIATGIPAVLLAARISGRPRGTLWSVERRFRWRRFGQALLFITLPAAVLQALDVALYGMPAPVDRTFWLHVAVACTALPLQCVAEELIFRGMLPQAMGTWMRSAWLAYLVALPIFVIGHPYGASGLISVAIFGALASLLTHRTGGLEAAIALHITLNATVYFGEFSGIAQDFGIRQLLAALTVLAMYGGAGLLLLLGVNTTVAPPQLDSVRVRSLPHPSGELLGARGIDVVGPGGVVLCEMPWRGDSSNAELAVPGWRFRYTALHGRFNLRCTNTGPTPQPVYLAIVPHFARGQLQGLVLHDAHRTVKLTPTGATGMVVWHPPEGGICAGPELRDTLLLPGKSVQIELTIEVV
;
A
#
# COMPACT_ATOMS: atom_id res chain seq x y z
N MET A 1 -2.79 6.06 25.31
CA MET A 1 -4.02 6.37 24.55
C MET A 1 -3.53 6.99 23.26
N ASP A 2 -3.27 6.15 22.26
CA ASP A 2 -2.57 6.52 21.03
C ASP A 2 -3.57 6.72 19.90
N ASP A 3 -4.08 7.94 19.76
CA ASP A 3 -5.02 8.35 18.71
C ASP A 3 -4.37 9.40 17.77
N ALA A 4 -3.13 9.14 17.35
CA ALA A 4 -2.48 9.92 16.30
C ALA A 4 -2.89 9.37 14.91
N PRO A 5 -3.34 10.21 13.96
CA PRO A 5 -3.77 9.76 12.65
C PRO A 5 -2.60 9.14 11.86
N LYS A 6 -2.77 7.89 11.43
CA LYS A 6 -1.82 7.16 10.57
C LYS A 6 -1.93 7.66 9.13
N VAL A 7 -1.10 8.61 8.72
CA VAL A 7 -0.98 8.97 7.29
C VAL A 7 -0.25 7.85 6.55
N ILE A 8 -0.99 7.23 5.65
CA ILE A 8 -0.63 6.03 4.93
C ILE A 8 -0.18 6.43 3.51
N ALA A 9 1.03 6.04 3.11
CA ALA A 9 1.44 6.21 1.71
C ALA A 9 0.50 5.39 0.81
N PRO A 10 0.13 5.89 -0.38
CA PRO A 10 -0.69 5.12 -1.31
C PRO A 10 -0.05 3.75 -1.55
N TYR A 11 -0.89 2.72 -1.66
CA TYR A 11 -0.44 1.33 -1.60
C TYR A 11 0.68 0.99 -2.58
N HIS A 12 0.64 1.50 -3.82
CA HIS A 12 1.69 1.31 -4.82
C HIS A 12 3.04 1.94 -4.44
N ARG A 13 3.09 2.85 -3.46
CA ARG A 13 4.30 3.58 -3.04
C ARG A 13 4.94 3.03 -1.77
N LEU A 14 4.34 2.05 -1.09
CA LEU A 14 4.86 1.51 0.17
C LEU A 14 6.30 0.97 0.03
N ASN A 15 6.67 0.53 -1.16
CA ASN A 15 8.02 0.04 -1.45
C ASN A 15 9.11 1.13 -1.48
N ARG A 16 8.74 2.41 -1.63
CA ARG A 16 9.70 3.53 -1.64
C ARG A 16 10.36 3.77 -0.27
N THR A 17 9.87 3.13 0.78
CA THR A 17 10.57 3.06 2.07
C THR A 17 11.93 2.35 1.98
N ARG A 18 12.23 1.71 0.83
CA ARG A 18 13.53 1.14 0.47
C ARG A 18 14.08 1.86 -0.78
N PRO A 19 14.94 2.90 -0.64
CA PRO A 19 15.28 3.83 -1.75
C PRO A 19 16.16 3.24 -2.85
N ASP A 20 16.70 2.03 -2.69
CA ASP A 20 17.60 1.42 -3.67
C ASP A 20 16.85 1.00 -4.95
N TRP A 21 17.21 1.62 -6.07
CA TRP A 21 16.54 1.45 -7.36
C TRP A 21 16.56 0.02 -7.91
N TRP A 22 17.54 -0.80 -7.53
CA TRP A 22 17.72 -2.18 -8.00
C TRP A 22 16.96 -3.22 -7.16
N ARG A 23 16.59 -2.90 -5.91
CA ARG A 23 15.94 -3.86 -5.00
C ARG A 23 14.62 -4.42 -5.54
N PRO A 24 13.74 -3.61 -6.18
CA PRO A 24 12.53 -4.18 -6.77
C PRO A 24 12.82 -5.17 -7.90
N LEU A 25 13.91 -4.99 -8.67
CA LEU A 25 14.30 -5.96 -9.70
C LEU A 25 14.75 -7.28 -9.09
N VAL A 26 15.54 -7.23 -8.01
CA VAL A 26 15.94 -8.44 -7.28
C VAL A 26 14.73 -9.15 -6.68
N GLU A 27 13.78 -8.40 -6.12
CA GLU A 27 12.55 -8.98 -5.56
C GLU A 27 11.71 -9.66 -6.66
N LEU A 28 11.51 -9.01 -7.81
CA LEU A 28 10.81 -9.61 -8.95
C LEU A 28 11.54 -10.83 -9.51
N GLY A 29 12.87 -10.77 -9.63
CA GLY A 29 13.69 -11.88 -10.09
C GLY A 29 13.64 -13.09 -9.15
N LEU A 30 13.73 -12.86 -7.83
CA LEU A 30 13.58 -13.90 -6.83
C LEU A 30 12.17 -14.50 -6.86
N ALA A 31 11.13 -13.69 -7.01
CA ALA A 31 9.75 -14.17 -7.11
C ALA A 31 9.56 -15.06 -8.35
N ALA A 32 10.15 -14.69 -9.49
CA ALA A 32 10.13 -15.50 -10.70
C ALA A 32 10.88 -16.83 -10.52
N VAL A 33 12.08 -16.81 -9.92
CA VAL A 33 12.86 -18.04 -9.67
C VAL A 33 12.14 -18.98 -8.70
N PHE A 34 11.67 -18.48 -7.56
CA PHE A 34 10.91 -19.30 -6.61
C PHE A 34 9.60 -19.79 -7.20
N GLY A 35 8.91 -18.95 -7.98
CA GLY A 35 7.67 -19.33 -8.67
C GLY A 35 7.91 -20.52 -9.60
N LEU A 36 8.95 -20.45 -10.45
CA LEU A 36 9.32 -21.54 -11.34
C LEU A 36 9.68 -22.82 -10.56
N LEU A 37 10.51 -22.71 -9.52
CA LEU A 37 10.91 -23.86 -8.72
C LEU A 37 9.74 -24.54 -8.01
N PHE A 38 8.84 -23.75 -7.41
CA PHE A 38 7.66 -24.29 -6.72
C PHE A 38 6.64 -24.86 -7.70
N GLN A 39 6.50 -24.26 -8.89
CA GLN A 39 5.63 -24.80 -9.93
C GLN A 39 6.15 -26.14 -10.48
N ILE A 40 7.45 -26.27 -10.72
CA ILE A 40 8.08 -27.55 -11.10
C ILE A 40 7.86 -28.60 -10.01
N ALA A 41 8.12 -28.25 -8.74
CA ALA A 41 7.91 -29.15 -7.62
C ALA A 41 6.44 -29.59 -7.49
N TRP A 42 5.50 -28.67 -7.72
CA TRP A 42 4.07 -28.96 -7.73
C TRP A 42 3.66 -29.92 -8.85
N ILE A 43 4.13 -29.68 -10.08
CA ILE A 43 3.87 -30.58 -11.21
C ILE A 43 4.39 -31.97 -10.91
N ILE A 44 5.64 -32.09 -10.44
CA ILE A 44 6.23 -33.37 -10.05
C ILE A 44 5.39 -34.07 -8.97
N ALA A 45 4.98 -33.35 -7.93
CA ALA A 45 4.15 -33.91 -6.86
C ALA A 45 2.80 -34.42 -7.38
N MET A 46 2.15 -33.69 -8.29
CA MET A 46 0.87 -34.08 -8.88
C MET A 46 0.99 -35.30 -9.82
N MET A 47 2.15 -35.49 -10.46
CA MET A 47 2.45 -36.68 -11.27
C MET A 47 2.59 -37.97 -10.44
N PHE A 48 2.90 -37.87 -9.13
CA PHE A 48 2.84 -39.01 -8.21
C PHE A 48 1.44 -39.23 -7.62
N GLY A 49 0.48 -38.37 -7.98
CA GLY A 49 -0.88 -38.36 -7.45
C GLY A 49 -1.92 -38.61 -8.55
N PRO A 50 -3.00 -37.81 -8.62
CA PRO A 50 -4.13 -38.08 -9.50
C PRO A 50 -3.90 -37.70 -10.97
N VAL A 51 -2.77 -37.05 -11.31
CA VAL A 51 -2.52 -36.54 -12.66
C VAL A 51 -1.59 -37.47 -13.43
N THR A 52 -2.00 -37.86 -14.63
CA THR A 52 -1.21 -38.73 -15.52
C THR A 52 -0.42 -37.92 -16.55
N LEU A 53 0.54 -38.58 -17.24
CA LEU A 53 1.26 -37.97 -18.36
C LEU A 53 0.30 -37.58 -19.51
N GLU A 54 -0.74 -38.38 -19.74
CA GLU A 54 -1.79 -38.12 -20.74
C GLU A 54 -2.59 -36.86 -20.38
N SER A 55 -3.00 -36.73 -19.11
CA SER A 55 -3.65 -35.51 -18.60
C SER A 55 -2.75 -34.28 -18.79
N LEU A 56 -1.44 -34.41 -18.54
CA LEU A 56 -0.48 -33.32 -18.76
C LEU A 56 -0.35 -32.94 -20.23
N THR A 57 -0.32 -33.92 -21.14
CA THR A 57 -0.29 -33.65 -22.57
C THR A 57 -1.58 -32.96 -23.04
N ALA A 58 -2.74 -33.43 -22.58
CA ALA A 58 -4.02 -32.77 -22.86
C ALA A 58 -4.01 -31.31 -22.36
N MET A 59 -3.54 -31.04 -21.14
CA MET A 59 -3.40 -29.66 -20.63
C MET A 59 -2.50 -28.76 -21.49
N LEU A 60 -1.42 -29.29 -22.06
CA LEU A 60 -0.47 -28.51 -22.84
C LEU A 60 -0.98 -28.21 -24.26
N PHE A 61 -1.75 -29.12 -24.84
CA PHE A 61 -2.10 -29.08 -26.27
C PHE A 61 -3.60 -28.97 -26.55
N GLU A 62 -4.47 -29.34 -25.61
CA GLU A 62 -5.93 -29.40 -25.71
C GLU A 62 -6.56 -28.48 -24.64
N ARG A 63 -6.50 -27.17 -24.90
CA ARG A 63 -6.82 -26.11 -23.92
C ARG A 63 -8.27 -26.08 -23.42
N ASP A 64 -9.19 -26.79 -24.06
CA ASP A 64 -10.63 -26.62 -23.86
C ASP A 64 -11.21 -27.50 -22.72
N GLU A 65 -10.44 -28.43 -22.14
CA GLU A 65 -10.95 -29.42 -21.17
C GLU A 65 -10.49 -29.21 -19.71
N TRP A 66 -9.90 -28.06 -19.38
CA TRP A 66 -9.27 -27.83 -18.07
C TRP A 66 -10.22 -27.94 -16.85
N SER A 67 -11.53 -27.76 -17.08
CA SER A 67 -12.61 -27.81 -16.10
C SER A 67 -13.36 -29.15 -16.10
N ALA A 68 -13.04 -30.08 -17.00
CA ALA A 68 -13.73 -31.37 -17.14
C ALA A 68 -13.34 -32.36 -16.04
N ASP A 69 -12.10 -32.27 -15.54
CA ASP A 69 -11.58 -33.12 -14.48
C ASP A 69 -11.11 -32.28 -13.28
N PRO A 70 -11.60 -32.57 -12.05
CA PRO A 70 -11.21 -31.81 -10.86
C PRO A 70 -9.72 -31.95 -10.52
N ALA A 71 -9.04 -33.05 -10.91
CA ALA A 71 -7.61 -33.19 -10.69
C ALA A 71 -6.79 -32.24 -11.58
N THR A 72 -7.21 -32.08 -12.84
CA THR A 72 -6.67 -31.09 -13.77
C THR A 72 -6.86 -29.66 -13.25
N SER A 73 -8.06 -29.31 -12.80
CA SER A 73 -8.34 -28.00 -12.20
C SER A 73 -7.52 -27.77 -10.92
N LEU A 74 -7.36 -28.79 -10.06
CA LEU A 74 -6.50 -28.73 -8.89
C LEU A 74 -5.03 -28.49 -9.26
N MET A 75 -4.53 -29.13 -10.31
CA MET A 75 -3.16 -28.93 -10.75
C MET A 75 -2.92 -27.49 -11.22
N LEU A 76 -3.84 -26.93 -12.01
CA LEU A 76 -3.73 -25.56 -12.53
C LEU A 76 -3.82 -24.52 -11.41
N PHE A 77 -4.89 -24.54 -10.61
CA PHE A 77 -5.06 -23.57 -9.53
C PHE A 77 -4.01 -23.76 -8.44
N GLY A 78 -3.73 -25.00 -8.04
CA GLY A 78 -2.70 -25.30 -7.05
C GLY A 78 -1.30 -24.86 -7.52
N GLY A 79 -1.00 -25.02 -8.80
CA GLY A 79 0.26 -24.59 -9.40
C GLY A 79 0.45 -23.08 -9.29
N ILE A 80 -0.58 -22.31 -9.64
CA ILE A 80 -0.55 -20.84 -9.51
C ILE A 80 -0.53 -20.42 -8.02
N ALA A 81 -1.24 -21.14 -7.15
CA ALA A 81 -1.25 -20.89 -5.70
C ALA A 81 0.15 -20.99 -5.06
N THR A 82 1.08 -21.76 -5.66
CA THR A 82 2.49 -21.77 -5.23
C THR A 82 3.20 -20.42 -5.40
N GLY A 83 2.61 -19.49 -6.16
CA GLY A 83 3.04 -18.10 -6.24
C GLY A 83 2.99 -17.37 -4.89
N ILE A 84 2.11 -17.77 -3.96
CA ILE A 84 2.04 -17.18 -2.61
C ILE A 84 3.39 -17.31 -1.88
N PRO A 85 3.90 -18.53 -1.59
CA PRO A 85 5.18 -18.66 -0.91
C PRO A 85 6.34 -18.05 -1.72
N ALA A 86 6.30 -18.09 -3.06
CA ALA A 86 7.33 -17.48 -3.91
C ALA A 86 7.44 -15.97 -3.67
N VAL A 87 6.31 -15.26 -3.74
CA VAL A 87 6.24 -13.82 -3.54
C VAL A 87 6.60 -13.42 -2.11
N LEU A 88 6.10 -14.14 -1.11
CA LEU A 88 6.38 -13.85 0.29
C LEU A 88 7.85 -14.09 0.65
N LEU A 89 8.47 -15.13 0.10
CA LEU A 89 9.88 -15.43 0.31
C LEU A 89 10.78 -14.41 -0.39
N ALA A 90 10.49 -14.07 -1.65
CA ALA A 90 11.20 -13.04 -2.38
C ALA A 90 11.16 -11.69 -1.65
N ALA A 91 9.96 -11.26 -1.23
CA ALA A 91 9.78 -10.06 -0.42
C ALA A 91 10.61 -10.10 0.87
N ARG A 92 10.60 -11.23 1.58
CA ARG A 92 11.36 -11.41 2.82
C ARG A 92 12.87 -11.29 2.58
N ILE A 93 13.41 -11.97 1.57
CA ILE A 93 14.85 -11.98 1.25
C ILE A 93 15.31 -10.60 0.78
N SER A 94 14.48 -9.90 0.02
CA SER A 94 14.75 -8.51 -0.41
C SER A 94 14.58 -7.47 0.70
N GLY A 95 14.33 -7.89 1.95
CA GLY A 95 14.24 -7.04 3.12
C GLY A 95 12.94 -6.20 3.19
N ARG A 96 11.85 -6.67 2.57
CA ARG A 96 10.57 -5.97 2.58
C ARG A 96 9.92 -6.03 3.98
N PRO A 97 9.41 -4.92 4.52
CA PRO A 97 8.64 -4.95 5.75
C PRO A 97 7.42 -5.87 5.62
N ARG A 98 7.23 -6.74 6.61
CA ARG A 98 6.16 -7.76 6.61
C ARG A 98 4.80 -7.11 6.38
N GLY A 99 4.00 -7.76 5.54
CA GLY A 99 2.61 -7.42 5.30
C GLY A 99 2.33 -6.16 4.48
N THR A 100 3.35 -5.45 3.99
CA THR A 100 3.19 -4.36 3.01
C THR A 100 2.58 -4.82 1.69
N LEU A 101 2.64 -6.12 1.40
CA LEU A 101 1.94 -6.75 0.29
C LEU A 101 0.44 -6.93 0.54
N TRP A 102 -0.05 -6.89 1.79
CA TRP A 102 -1.49 -7.06 2.06
C TRP A 102 -2.24 -5.75 1.95
N SER A 103 -1.75 -4.74 2.65
CA SER A 103 -2.36 -3.43 2.68
C SER A 103 -1.40 -2.39 3.21
N VAL A 104 -1.85 -1.15 3.13
CA VAL A 104 -1.26 0.01 3.79
C VAL A 104 -1.12 -0.12 5.31
N GLU A 105 -1.98 -0.91 5.96
CA GLU A 105 -1.88 -1.20 7.40
C GLU A 105 -0.91 -2.34 7.70
N ARG A 106 -0.24 -2.86 6.67
CA ARG A 106 0.72 -3.98 6.76
C ARG A 106 0.14 -5.28 7.30
N ARG A 107 -1.18 -5.45 7.16
CA ARG A 107 -1.93 -6.63 7.61
C ARG A 107 -3.14 -6.87 6.70
N PHE A 108 -3.68 -8.07 6.74
CA PHE A 108 -4.95 -8.36 6.11
C PHE A 108 -6.10 -7.76 6.92
N ARG A 109 -6.94 -6.93 6.30
CA ARG A 109 -8.04 -6.23 6.96
C ARG A 109 -9.34 -7.00 6.79
N TRP A 110 -9.60 -7.95 7.69
CA TRP A 110 -10.80 -8.79 7.66
C TRP A 110 -12.12 -8.03 7.55
N ARG A 111 -12.22 -6.85 8.18
CA ARG A 111 -13.41 -5.98 8.04
C ARG A 111 -13.61 -5.52 6.60
N ARG A 112 -12.54 -5.15 5.88
CA ARG A 112 -12.61 -4.74 4.46
C ARG A 112 -12.94 -5.92 3.55
N PHE A 113 -12.36 -7.08 3.84
CA PHE A 113 -12.70 -8.32 3.16
C PHE A 113 -14.17 -8.69 3.36
N GLY A 114 -14.67 -8.64 4.60
CA GLY A 114 -16.09 -8.90 4.91
C GLY A 114 -17.05 -7.91 4.26
N GLN A 115 -16.68 -6.62 4.17
CA GLN A 115 -17.43 -5.65 3.38
C GLN A 115 -17.43 -6.02 1.89
N ALA A 116 -16.30 -6.43 1.34
CA ALA A 116 -16.22 -6.86 -0.05
C ALA A 116 -17.06 -8.12 -0.30
N LEU A 117 -17.05 -9.09 0.62
CA LEU A 117 -17.94 -10.25 0.58
C LEU A 117 -19.41 -9.81 0.60
N LEU A 118 -19.78 -8.90 1.50
CA LEU A 118 -21.16 -8.42 1.61
C LEU A 118 -21.65 -7.72 0.33
N PHE A 119 -20.84 -6.84 -0.26
CA PHE A 119 -21.29 -6.04 -1.40
C PHE A 119 -21.06 -6.70 -2.76
N ILE A 120 -20.07 -7.58 -2.90
CA ILE A 120 -19.72 -8.24 -4.17
C ILE A 120 -20.23 -9.68 -4.18
N THR A 121 -19.94 -10.43 -3.12
CA THR A 121 -20.16 -11.89 -3.10
C THR A 121 -21.59 -12.26 -2.76
N LEU A 122 -22.22 -11.58 -1.80
CA LEU A 122 -23.60 -11.88 -1.42
C LEU A 122 -24.59 -11.69 -2.57
N PRO A 123 -24.59 -10.58 -3.35
CA PRO A 123 -25.49 -10.45 -4.50
C PRO A 123 -25.28 -11.53 -5.54
N ALA A 124 -24.01 -11.90 -5.82
CA ALA A 124 -23.70 -12.97 -6.74
C ALA A 124 -24.17 -14.34 -6.23
N ALA A 125 -23.98 -14.64 -4.95
CA ALA A 125 -24.46 -15.87 -4.33
C ALA A 125 -25.99 -15.96 -4.34
N VAL A 126 -26.69 -14.85 -4.11
CA VAL A 126 -28.17 -14.78 -4.19
C VAL A 126 -28.64 -15.05 -5.62
N LEU A 127 -28.01 -14.46 -6.63
CA LEU A 127 -28.35 -14.70 -8.04
C LEU A 127 -28.03 -16.14 -8.47
N GLN A 128 -26.91 -16.71 -7.98
CA GLN A 128 -26.58 -18.11 -8.24
C GLN A 128 -27.57 -19.07 -7.56
N ALA A 129 -28.00 -18.77 -6.33
CA ALA A 129 -29.03 -19.55 -5.63
C ALA A 129 -30.38 -19.44 -6.33
N LEU A 130 -30.72 -18.25 -6.87
CA LEU A 130 -31.91 -18.03 -7.66
C LEU A 130 -31.87 -18.84 -8.97
N ASP A 131 -30.74 -18.87 -9.66
CA ASP A 131 -30.54 -19.73 -10.83
C ASP A 131 -30.84 -21.20 -10.52
N VAL A 132 -30.25 -21.73 -9.45
CA VAL A 132 -30.50 -23.12 -9.01
C VAL A 132 -31.96 -23.33 -8.62
N ALA A 133 -32.61 -22.37 -7.97
CA ALA A 133 -34.01 -22.48 -7.57
C ALA A 133 -34.97 -22.47 -8.78
N LEU A 134 -34.64 -21.74 -9.84
CA LEU A 134 -35.46 -21.61 -11.04
C LEU A 134 -35.23 -22.74 -12.04
N TYR A 135 -33.98 -23.17 -12.23
CA TYR A 135 -33.57 -24.08 -13.30
C TYR A 135 -33.06 -25.43 -12.79
N GLY A 136 -32.96 -25.62 -11.47
CA GLY A 136 -32.35 -26.81 -10.87
C GLY A 136 -30.83 -26.80 -10.97
N MET A 137 -30.20 -27.82 -10.38
CA MET A 137 -28.75 -27.97 -10.49
C MET A 137 -28.35 -28.29 -11.93
N PRO A 138 -27.39 -27.53 -12.52
CA PRO A 138 -26.94 -27.71 -13.90
C PRO A 138 -26.16 -29.00 -14.14
N ALA A 139 -25.58 -29.59 -13.07
CA ALA A 139 -24.76 -30.78 -13.12
C ALA A 139 -25.25 -31.86 -12.14
N PRO A 140 -24.98 -33.15 -12.40
CA PRO A 140 -25.20 -34.21 -11.43
C PRO A 140 -24.46 -33.95 -10.13
N VAL A 141 -25.16 -34.06 -8.99
CA VAL A 141 -24.58 -33.86 -7.65
C VAL A 141 -23.95 -35.16 -7.17
N ASP A 142 -22.85 -35.55 -7.80
CA ASP A 142 -22.12 -36.78 -7.53
C ASP A 142 -20.74 -36.52 -6.87
N ARG A 143 -19.88 -37.55 -6.81
CA ARG A 143 -18.52 -37.42 -6.25
C ARG A 143 -17.69 -36.38 -7.00
N THR A 144 -17.79 -36.33 -8.33
CA THR A 144 -17.00 -35.42 -9.17
C THR A 144 -17.41 -33.99 -8.91
N PHE A 145 -18.71 -33.71 -8.81
CA PHE A 145 -19.23 -32.40 -8.41
C PHE A 145 -18.62 -31.93 -7.08
N TRP A 146 -18.64 -32.77 -6.05
CA TRP A 146 -18.08 -32.39 -4.75
C TRP A 146 -16.56 -32.22 -4.76
N LEU A 147 -15.84 -32.90 -5.66
CA LEU A 147 -14.40 -32.65 -5.87
C LEU A 147 -14.17 -31.28 -6.52
N HIS A 148 -14.97 -30.87 -7.51
CA HIS A 148 -14.89 -29.51 -8.04
C HIS A 148 -15.21 -28.47 -6.97
N VAL A 149 -16.23 -28.69 -6.13
CA VAL A 149 -16.53 -27.82 -4.99
C VAL A 149 -15.35 -27.74 -4.02
N ALA A 150 -14.71 -28.86 -3.71
CA ALA A 150 -13.51 -28.87 -2.86
C ALA A 150 -12.37 -28.04 -3.46
N VAL A 151 -12.12 -28.17 -4.77
CA VAL A 151 -11.14 -27.35 -5.50
C VAL A 151 -11.52 -25.86 -5.46
N ALA A 152 -12.78 -25.53 -5.69
CA ALA A 152 -13.33 -24.17 -5.66
C ALA A 152 -13.24 -23.52 -4.26
N CYS A 153 -13.32 -24.31 -3.19
CA CYS A 153 -13.20 -23.83 -1.82
C CYS A 153 -11.75 -23.79 -1.30
N THR A 154 -10.78 -24.39 -2.00
CA THR A 154 -9.39 -24.53 -1.52
C THR A 154 -8.38 -23.92 -2.49
N ALA A 155 -8.08 -24.60 -3.60
CA ALA A 155 -7.03 -24.20 -4.53
C ALA A 155 -7.37 -22.89 -5.26
N LEU A 156 -8.63 -22.70 -5.66
CA LEU A 156 -9.06 -21.50 -6.37
C LEU A 156 -8.86 -20.22 -5.53
N PRO A 157 -9.30 -20.14 -4.26
CA PRO A 157 -9.04 -18.98 -3.41
C PRO A 157 -7.55 -18.68 -3.24
N LEU A 158 -6.71 -19.71 -3.12
CA LEU A 158 -5.27 -19.54 -3.01
C LEU A 158 -4.64 -19.06 -4.32
N GLN A 159 -5.11 -19.56 -5.47
CA GLN A 159 -4.71 -19.07 -6.79
C GLN A 159 -5.03 -17.58 -6.94
N CYS A 160 -6.25 -17.16 -6.60
CA CYS A 160 -6.67 -15.75 -6.64
C CYS A 160 -5.76 -14.88 -5.75
N VAL A 161 -5.44 -15.34 -4.53
CA VAL A 161 -4.53 -14.62 -3.62
C VAL A 161 -3.12 -14.51 -4.21
N ALA A 162 -2.60 -15.56 -4.84
CA ALA A 162 -1.29 -15.54 -5.49
C ALA A 162 -1.23 -14.48 -6.59
N GLU A 163 -2.22 -14.46 -7.47
CA GLU A 163 -2.26 -13.50 -8.57
C GLU A 163 -2.44 -12.07 -8.08
N GLU A 164 -3.31 -11.82 -7.10
CA GLU A 164 -3.46 -10.48 -6.52
C GLU A 164 -2.17 -10.01 -5.82
N LEU A 165 -1.46 -10.90 -5.11
CA LEU A 165 -0.15 -10.60 -4.53
C LEU A 165 0.88 -10.23 -5.59
N ILE A 166 0.87 -10.88 -6.77
CA ILE A 166 1.81 -10.61 -7.86
C ILE A 166 1.43 -9.33 -8.60
N PHE A 167 0.23 -9.29 -9.18
CA PHE A 167 -0.19 -8.30 -10.17
C PHE A 167 -0.71 -7.01 -9.54
N ARG A 168 -1.24 -7.06 -8.32
CA ARG A 168 -1.80 -5.87 -7.65
C ARG A 168 -0.92 -5.44 -6.47
N GLY A 169 -0.23 -6.40 -5.84
CA GLY A 169 0.70 -6.16 -4.74
C GLY A 169 2.13 -5.85 -5.19
N MET A 170 2.89 -6.87 -5.56
CA MET A 170 4.32 -6.81 -5.80
C MET A 170 4.66 -5.93 -7.01
N LEU A 171 4.07 -6.20 -8.17
CA LEU A 171 4.39 -5.50 -9.43
C LEU A 171 4.10 -3.99 -9.36
N PRO A 172 2.90 -3.52 -8.99
CA PRO A 172 2.64 -2.08 -8.89
C PRO A 172 3.47 -1.40 -7.80
N GLN A 173 3.82 -2.12 -6.73
CA GLN A 173 4.71 -1.60 -5.70
C GLN A 173 6.18 -1.57 -6.13
N ALA A 174 6.62 -2.48 -7.00
CA ALA A 174 7.93 -2.39 -7.64
C ALA A 174 7.98 -1.17 -8.58
N MET A 175 6.97 -1.02 -9.43
CA MET A 175 6.84 0.14 -10.31
C MET A 175 6.78 1.45 -9.52
N GLY A 176 6.03 1.50 -8.42
CA GLY A 176 5.90 2.70 -7.59
C GLY A 176 7.21 3.16 -6.93
N THR A 177 8.28 2.36 -6.95
CA THR A 177 9.64 2.81 -6.61
C THR A 177 10.19 3.76 -7.68
N TRP A 178 10.01 3.44 -8.97
CA TRP A 178 10.53 4.22 -10.10
C TRP A 178 9.56 5.32 -10.57
N MET A 179 8.25 5.08 -10.47
CA MET A 179 7.21 6.01 -10.94
C MET A 179 6.31 6.51 -9.80
N ARG A 180 5.84 7.76 -9.94
CA ARG A 180 4.92 8.39 -8.97
C ARG A 180 3.45 8.08 -9.30
N SER A 181 3.11 8.02 -10.58
CA SER A 181 1.74 7.85 -11.06
C SER A 181 1.21 6.46 -10.72
N ALA A 182 0.09 6.40 -9.97
CA ALA A 182 -0.62 5.16 -9.71
C ALA A 182 -1.12 4.53 -11.02
N TRP A 183 -1.64 5.35 -11.93
CA TRP A 183 -2.14 4.91 -13.23
C TRP A 183 -1.07 4.14 -14.00
N LEU A 184 0.14 4.67 -14.10
CA LEU A 184 1.23 3.98 -14.78
C LEU A 184 1.64 2.69 -14.05
N ALA A 185 1.70 2.71 -12.72
CA ALA A 185 2.14 1.56 -11.93
C ALA A 185 1.20 0.34 -12.09
N TYR A 186 -0.11 0.57 -12.08
CA TYR A 186 -1.09 -0.50 -12.31
C TYR A 186 -1.27 -0.84 -13.79
N LEU A 187 -1.14 0.16 -14.69
CA LEU A 187 -1.26 -0.06 -16.13
C LEU A 187 -0.16 -0.97 -16.68
N VAL A 188 1.03 -1.00 -16.07
CA VAL A 188 2.10 -1.96 -16.46
C VAL A 188 1.74 -3.40 -16.11
N ALA A 189 1.09 -3.64 -14.97
CA ALA A 189 0.71 -4.98 -14.54
C ALA A 189 -0.46 -5.55 -15.34
N LEU A 190 -1.37 -4.70 -15.81
CA LEU A 190 -2.58 -5.10 -16.53
C LEU A 190 -2.35 -5.91 -17.82
N PRO A 191 -1.53 -5.46 -18.80
CA PRO A 191 -1.30 -6.22 -20.03
C PRO A 191 -0.56 -7.53 -19.77
N ILE A 192 0.36 -7.56 -18.80
CA ILE A 192 1.06 -8.79 -18.41
C ILE A 192 0.05 -9.81 -17.88
N PHE A 193 -0.89 -9.37 -17.04
CA PHE A 193 -1.98 -10.20 -16.55
C PHE A 193 -2.87 -10.70 -17.70
N VAL A 194 -3.33 -9.82 -18.59
CA VAL A 194 -4.25 -10.16 -19.69
C VAL A 194 -3.61 -11.16 -20.67
N ILE A 195 -2.37 -10.94 -21.10
CA ILE A 195 -1.67 -11.82 -22.07
C ILE A 195 -1.44 -13.22 -21.51
N GLY A 196 -1.37 -13.36 -20.18
CA GLY A 196 -1.24 -14.67 -19.53
C GLY A 196 -2.49 -15.55 -19.61
N HIS A 197 -3.63 -15.05 -20.09
CA HIS A 197 -4.89 -15.80 -20.12
C HIS A 197 -5.14 -16.46 -21.49
N PRO A 198 -5.57 -17.74 -21.54
CA PRO A 198 -5.74 -18.48 -22.78
C PRO A 198 -7.12 -18.24 -23.44
N TYR A 199 -7.65 -17.02 -23.41
CA TYR A 199 -8.98 -16.71 -23.95
C TYR A 199 -8.95 -16.07 -25.34
N GLY A 200 -10.08 -16.18 -26.07
CA GLY A 200 -10.35 -15.36 -27.25
C GLY A 200 -10.57 -13.88 -26.91
N ALA A 201 -10.76 -13.04 -27.92
CA ALA A 201 -10.80 -11.58 -27.79
C ALA A 201 -11.82 -11.07 -26.74
N SER A 202 -13.04 -11.61 -26.73
CA SER A 202 -14.07 -11.22 -25.75
C SER A 202 -13.70 -11.59 -24.32
N GLY A 203 -13.13 -12.78 -24.11
CA GLY A 203 -12.62 -13.23 -22.81
C GLY A 203 -11.48 -12.34 -22.33
N LEU A 204 -10.52 -11.99 -23.20
CA LEU A 204 -9.44 -11.06 -22.86
C LEU A 204 -9.95 -9.66 -22.50
N ILE A 205 -10.98 -9.17 -23.17
CA ILE A 205 -11.65 -7.91 -22.79
C ILE A 205 -12.27 -8.03 -21.38
N SER A 206 -12.94 -9.14 -21.09
CA SER A 206 -13.51 -9.40 -19.75
C SER A 206 -12.41 -9.42 -18.67
N VAL A 207 -11.31 -10.14 -18.92
CA VAL A 207 -10.12 -10.19 -18.05
C VAL A 207 -9.51 -8.81 -17.85
N ALA A 208 -9.44 -7.98 -18.91
CA ALA A 208 -8.94 -6.62 -18.83
C ALA A 208 -9.85 -5.71 -17.98
N ILE A 209 -11.17 -5.81 -18.13
CA ILE A 209 -12.15 -5.08 -17.31
C ILE A 209 -12.02 -5.48 -15.84
N PHE A 210 -12.01 -6.77 -15.55
CA PHE A 210 -11.77 -7.29 -14.20
C PHE A 210 -10.45 -6.75 -13.65
N GLY A 211 -9.37 -6.88 -14.41
CA GLY A 211 -8.04 -6.50 -13.96
C GLY A 211 -7.90 -5.01 -13.67
N ALA A 212 -8.56 -4.16 -14.47
CA ALA A 212 -8.64 -2.72 -14.24
C ALA A 212 -9.45 -2.39 -12.97
N LEU A 213 -10.60 -3.05 -12.78
CA LEU A 213 -11.46 -2.85 -11.62
C LEU A 213 -10.78 -3.32 -10.31
N ALA A 214 -10.14 -4.49 -10.33
CA ALA A 214 -9.35 -5.02 -9.22
C ALA A 214 -8.18 -4.08 -8.85
N SER A 215 -7.49 -3.52 -9.85
CA SER A 215 -6.44 -2.52 -9.64
C SER A 215 -6.99 -1.23 -9.03
N LEU A 216 -8.15 -0.76 -9.50
CA LEU A 216 -8.82 0.42 -8.95
C LEU A 216 -9.27 0.19 -7.51
N LEU A 217 -9.88 -0.96 -7.20
CA LEU A 217 -10.24 -1.37 -5.85
C LEU A 217 -9.01 -1.40 -4.95
N THR A 218 -7.91 -2.01 -5.39
CA THR A 218 -6.65 -2.07 -4.63
C THR A 218 -6.11 -0.67 -4.35
N HIS A 219 -6.02 0.16 -5.39
CA HIS A 219 -5.49 1.52 -5.27
C HIS A 219 -6.31 2.36 -4.29
N ARG A 220 -7.63 2.32 -4.45
CA ARG A 220 -8.55 3.12 -3.64
C ARG A 220 -8.59 2.59 -2.20
N THR A 221 -8.88 1.32 -2.00
CA THR A 221 -9.01 0.74 -0.64
C THR A 221 -7.68 0.60 0.10
N GLY A 222 -6.55 0.78 -0.58
CA GLY A 222 -5.21 0.71 0.01
C GLY A 222 -4.76 -0.72 0.35
N GLY A 223 -5.29 -1.74 -0.32
CA GLY A 223 -4.89 -3.13 -0.08
C GLY A 223 -5.66 -4.11 -0.94
N LEU A 224 -5.26 -5.37 -0.88
CA LEU A 224 -5.73 -6.41 -1.80
C LEU A 224 -7.10 -6.97 -1.44
N GLU A 225 -7.65 -6.68 -0.26
CA GLU A 225 -8.78 -7.43 0.30
C GLU A 225 -10.03 -7.38 -0.60
N ALA A 226 -10.38 -6.22 -1.13
CA ALA A 226 -11.53 -6.08 -2.02
C ALA A 226 -11.29 -6.70 -3.40
N ALA A 227 -10.06 -6.61 -3.90
CA ALA A 227 -9.66 -7.22 -5.18
C ALA A 227 -9.66 -8.75 -5.08
N ILE A 228 -9.13 -9.32 -3.99
CA ILE A 228 -9.16 -10.75 -3.69
C ILE A 228 -10.61 -11.25 -3.61
N ALA A 229 -11.50 -10.55 -2.89
CA ALA A 229 -12.90 -10.94 -2.81
C ALA A 229 -13.58 -10.94 -4.19
N LEU A 230 -13.35 -9.89 -5.00
CA LEU A 230 -13.85 -9.85 -6.37
C LEU A 230 -13.30 -10.99 -7.23
N HIS A 231 -12.00 -11.24 -7.13
CA HIS A 231 -11.29 -12.28 -7.89
C HIS A 231 -11.86 -13.66 -7.58
N ILE A 232 -11.92 -14.01 -6.29
CA ILE A 232 -12.44 -15.30 -5.81
C ILE A 232 -13.87 -15.51 -6.30
N THR A 233 -14.74 -14.52 -6.12
CA THR A 233 -16.15 -14.65 -6.48
C THR A 233 -16.32 -14.78 -7.99
N LEU A 234 -15.63 -13.96 -8.77
CA LEU A 234 -15.69 -14.05 -10.23
C LEU A 234 -15.16 -15.39 -10.74
N ASN A 235 -14.03 -15.85 -10.22
CA ASN A 235 -13.43 -17.12 -10.65
C ASN A 235 -14.27 -18.31 -10.19
N ALA A 236 -14.86 -18.27 -8.99
CA ALA A 236 -15.77 -19.31 -8.54
C ALA A 236 -17.02 -19.39 -9.42
N THR A 237 -17.60 -18.26 -9.83
CA THR A 237 -18.74 -18.22 -10.76
C THR A 237 -18.36 -18.74 -12.14
N VAL A 238 -17.22 -18.30 -12.70
CA VAL A 238 -16.73 -18.80 -14.00
C VAL A 238 -16.46 -20.29 -13.93
N TYR A 239 -15.71 -20.75 -12.93
CA TYR A 239 -15.38 -22.16 -12.76
C TYR A 239 -16.63 -23.02 -12.59
N PHE A 240 -17.60 -22.57 -11.78
CA PHE A 240 -18.90 -23.23 -11.67
C PHE A 240 -19.63 -23.30 -13.01
N GLY A 241 -19.66 -22.21 -13.76
CA GLY A 241 -20.27 -22.18 -15.09
C GLY A 241 -19.63 -23.17 -16.07
N GLU A 242 -18.31 -23.28 -16.03
CA GLU A 242 -17.51 -24.17 -16.89
C GLU A 242 -17.75 -25.65 -16.57
N PHE A 243 -17.51 -26.10 -15.33
CA PHE A 243 -17.62 -27.53 -15.00
C PHE A 243 -19.08 -28.01 -14.99
N SER A 244 -20.04 -27.10 -14.83
CA SER A 244 -21.45 -27.46 -14.78
C SER A 244 -22.18 -27.43 -16.12
N GLY A 245 -21.55 -26.94 -17.19
CA GLY A 245 -22.18 -26.86 -18.51
C GLY A 245 -22.97 -25.56 -18.77
N ILE A 246 -23.08 -24.65 -17.80
CA ILE A 246 -23.81 -23.37 -17.99
C ILE A 246 -23.08 -22.46 -18.99
N ALA A 247 -21.75 -22.51 -19.05
CA ALA A 247 -20.97 -21.66 -19.94
C ALA A 247 -21.31 -21.90 -21.43
N GLN A 248 -21.75 -23.12 -21.76
CA GLN A 248 -22.13 -23.58 -23.10
C GLN A 248 -23.63 -23.41 -23.40
N ASP A 249 -24.43 -22.97 -22.42
CA ASP A 249 -25.85 -22.67 -22.59
C ASP A 249 -26.02 -21.28 -23.24
N PHE A 250 -26.76 -21.19 -24.35
CA PHE A 250 -27.06 -19.93 -25.06
C PHE A 250 -28.45 -19.37 -24.72
N GLY A 251 -29.10 -19.86 -23.65
CA GLY A 251 -30.45 -19.50 -23.24
C GLY A 251 -30.57 -18.41 -22.17
N ILE A 252 -31.79 -18.24 -21.63
CA ILE A 252 -32.12 -17.26 -20.57
C ILE A 252 -31.25 -17.48 -19.31
N ARG A 253 -30.82 -18.71 -19.06
CA ARG A 253 -29.94 -19.05 -17.95
C ARG A 253 -28.59 -18.34 -18.04
N GLN A 254 -28.03 -18.20 -19.25
CA GLN A 254 -26.79 -17.46 -19.50
C GLN A 254 -26.94 -15.96 -19.19
N LEU A 255 -28.14 -15.40 -19.37
CA LEU A 255 -28.43 -14.02 -18.98
C LEU A 255 -28.35 -13.84 -17.46
N LEU A 256 -28.80 -14.81 -16.66
CA LEU A 256 -28.62 -14.78 -15.20
C LEU A 256 -27.14 -14.87 -14.79
N ALA A 257 -26.33 -15.67 -15.49
CA ALA A 257 -24.89 -15.70 -15.28
C ALA A 257 -24.24 -14.34 -15.60
N ALA A 258 -24.64 -13.68 -16.70
CA ALA A 258 -24.19 -12.33 -17.02
C ALA A 258 -24.63 -11.29 -15.98
N LEU A 259 -25.89 -11.36 -15.52
CA LEU A 259 -26.40 -10.51 -14.44
C LEU A 259 -25.65 -10.73 -13.12
N THR A 260 -25.21 -11.96 -12.86
CA THR A 260 -24.38 -12.31 -11.69
C THR A 260 -23.05 -11.58 -11.73
N VAL A 261 -22.36 -11.57 -12.88
CA VAL A 261 -21.12 -10.79 -13.09
C VAL A 261 -21.38 -9.29 -12.98
N LEU A 262 -22.46 -8.78 -13.58
CA LEU A 262 -22.84 -7.37 -13.48
C LEU A 262 -23.14 -6.95 -12.04
N ALA A 263 -23.77 -7.81 -11.25
CA ALA A 263 -24.03 -7.57 -9.83
C ALA A 263 -22.73 -7.48 -9.03
N MET A 264 -21.73 -8.31 -9.33
CA MET A 264 -20.40 -8.20 -8.71
C MET A 264 -19.74 -6.85 -9.04
N TYR A 265 -19.78 -6.43 -10.31
CA TYR A 265 -19.23 -5.14 -10.74
C TYR A 265 -20.00 -3.96 -10.15
N GLY A 266 -21.32 -4.07 -10.04
CA GLY A 266 -22.17 -3.10 -9.34
C GLY A 266 -21.80 -3.00 -7.85
N GLY A 267 -21.58 -4.13 -7.20
CA GLY A 267 -21.09 -4.22 -5.81
C GLY A 267 -19.72 -3.59 -5.62
N ALA A 268 -18.78 -3.86 -6.53
CA ALA A 268 -17.46 -3.24 -6.55
C ALA A 268 -17.54 -1.73 -6.78
N GLY A 269 -18.40 -1.29 -7.71
CA GLY A 269 -18.70 0.12 -7.94
C GLY A 269 -19.29 0.79 -6.70
N LEU A 270 -20.22 0.11 -6.01
CA LEU A 270 -20.80 0.60 -4.78
C LEU A 270 -19.76 0.71 -3.67
N LEU A 271 -18.82 -0.23 -3.53
CA LEU A 271 -17.70 -0.09 -2.59
C LEU A 271 -16.82 1.12 -2.91
N LEU A 272 -16.57 1.37 -4.20
CA LEU A 272 -15.82 2.54 -4.67
C LEU A 272 -16.57 3.85 -4.37
N LEU A 273 -17.91 3.84 -4.42
CA LEU A 273 -18.79 4.98 -4.12
C LEU A 273 -18.99 5.22 -2.62
N LEU A 274 -19.34 4.17 -1.85
CA LEU A 274 -19.71 4.25 -0.44
C LEU A 274 -18.52 4.44 0.50
N GLY A 275 -17.31 4.06 0.09
CA GLY A 275 -16.29 3.80 1.08
C GLY A 275 -14.88 3.71 0.56
N VAL A 276 -14.37 4.83 0.04
CA VAL A 276 -12.92 5.05 0.07
C VAL A 276 -12.59 6.46 0.56
N ASN A 277 -12.95 6.73 1.82
CA ASN A 277 -12.30 7.75 2.65
C ASN A 277 -10.85 7.39 3.03
N THR A 278 -10.27 6.30 2.48
CA THR A 278 -8.82 6.26 2.29
C THR A 278 -8.50 7.09 1.06
N THR A 279 -8.64 8.41 1.22
CA THR A 279 -7.81 9.36 0.50
C THR A 279 -6.44 8.72 0.42
N VAL A 280 -5.93 8.51 -0.79
CA VAL A 280 -4.50 8.70 -1.01
C VAL A 280 -4.28 10.09 -0.44
N ALA A 281 -3.87 10.15 0.83
CA ALA A 281 -3.57 11.41 1.43
C ALA A 281 -2.49 11.98 0.50
N PRO A 282 -2.70 13.13 -0.18
CA PRO A 282 -1.52 13.95 -0.47
C PRO A 282 -0.77 13.98 0.86
N PRO A 283 0.54 13.71 0.90
CA PRO A 283 1.27 13.62 2.16
C PRO A 283 0.84 14.83 3.00
N GLN A 284 0.01 14.58 4.02
CA GLN A 284 -0.34 15.64 4.93
C GLN A 284 0.98 15.86 5.64
N LEU A 285 1.60 17.00 5.31
CA LEU A 285 2.74 17.54 6.04
C LEU A 285 2.20 17.91 7.43
N ASP A 286 1.89 16.91 8.24
CA ASP A 286 1.65 17.10 9.65
C ASP A 286 3.01 17.41 10.25
N SER A 287 3.31 18.72 10.34
CA SER A 287 4.53 19.29 10.92
C SER A 287 5.82 18.83 10.24
N VAL A 288 6.44 19.72 9.44
CA VAL A 288 7.88 19.63 9.18
C VAL A 288 8.59 19.83 10.52
N ARG A 289 9.03 18.74 11.17
CA ARG A 289 9.87 18.83 12.36
C ARG A 289 11.32 18.92 11.96
N VAL A 290 11.90 20.11 12.11
CA VAL A 290 13.34 20.31 12.00
C VAL A 290 13.98 19.69 13.25
N ARG A 291 14.58 18.49 13.11
CA ARG A 291 15.23 17.80 14.24
C ARG A 291 16.65 18.28 14.54
N SER A 292 17.29 18.97 13.59
CA SER A 292 18.62 19.54 13.78
C SER A 292 18.83 20.72 12.84
N LEU A 293 19.29 21.83 13.41
CA LEU A 293 19.92 22.91 12.66
C LEU A 293 21.41 22.88 13.01
N PRO A 294 22.31 23.08 12.03
CA PRO A 294 23.74 23.10 12.31
C PRO A 294 24.09 24.27 13.26
N HIS A 295 25.04 24.06 14.20
CA HIS A 295 25.49 25.05 15.18
C HIS A 295 27.02 25.14 15.24
N PRO A 296 27.62 26.33 15.45
CA PRO A 296 29.08 26.49 15.52
C PRO A 296 29.77 25.90 16.78
N SER A 297 29.05 25.58 17.86
CA SER A 297 29.65 25.12 19.14
C SER A 297 29.65 23.60 19.41
N GLY A 298 29.26 22.76 18.44
CA GLY A 298 29.47 21.31 18.53
C GLY A 298 28.59 20.49 19.49
N GLU A 299 27.69 21.09 20.28
CA GLU A 299 26.77 20.34 21.20
C GLU A 299 25.39 20.02 20.61
N LEU A 300 25.13 20.39 19.35
CA LEU A 300 23.94 19.99 18.58
C LEU A 300 24.38 18.96 17.54
N LEU A 301 24.01 17.70 17.74
CA LEU A 301 24.54 16.56 16.96
C LEU A 301 24.20 16.66 15.46
N GLY A 302 25.19 17.05 14.66
CA GLY A 302 25.37 16.66 13.27
C GLY A 302 24.76 17.59 12.20
N ALA A 303 25.45 17.70 11.06
CA ALA A 303 24.99 18.33 9.82
C ALA A 303 23.89 17.51 9.11
N ARG A 304 22.87 17.07 9.84
CA ARG A 304 21.74 16.33 9.26
C ARG A 304 20.69 17.33 8.82
N GLY A 305 20.22 17.20 7.58
CA GLY A 305 19.21 18.04 6.96
C GLY A 305 17.86 18.01 7.69
N ILE A 306 16.80 18.56 7.09
CA ILE A 306 15.47 18.35 7.63
C ILE A 306 15.04 16.92 7.31
N ASP A 307 14.75 16.15 8.36
CA ASP A 307 13.94 14.95 8.25
C ASP A 307 12.49 15.38 8.02
N VAL A 308 11.93 15.11 6.84
CA VAL A 308 10.48 15.19 6.67
C VAL A 308 9.91 13.99 7.39
N VAL A 309 9.56 14.17 8.66
CA VAL A 309 9.09 13.10 9.51
C VAL A 309 7.59 12.92 9.30
N GLY A 310 7.20 11.74 8.81
CA GLY A 310 5.81 11.31 8.76
C GLY A 310 5.30 10.91 10.15
N PRO A 311 4.00 10.61 10.27
CA PRO A 311 3.41 10.19 11.54
C PRO A 311 4.17 9.01 12.17
N GLY A 312 4.42 9.09 13.48
CA GLY A 312 5.17 8.07 14.22
C GLY A 312 6.70 8.19 14.15
N GLY A 313 7.24 9.33 13.71
CA GLY A 313 8.69 9.57 13.77
C GLY A 313 9.49 9.03 12.57
N VAL A 314 8.81 8.53 11.53
CA VAL A 314 9.45 7.93 10.36
C VAL A 314 9.95 9.00 9.40
N VAL A 315 11.25 9.03 9.13
CA VAL A 315 11.85 9.92 8.12
C VAL A 315 11.37 9.51 6.71
N LEU A 316 10.59 10.37 6.06
CA LEU A 316 10.03 10.18 4.71
C LEU A 316 10.96 10.64 3.59
N CYS A 317 11.75 11.68 3.87
CA CYS A 317 12.88 12.11 3.05
C CYS A 317 13.81 13.02 3.85
N GLU A 318 15.10 12.95 3.55
CA GLU A 318 16.10 13.89 4.01
C GLU A 318 16.23 15.02 3.00
N MET A 319 16.14 16.26 3.46
CA MET A 319 16.31 17.44 2.62
C MET A 319 17.52 18.24 3.09
N PRO A 320 18.56 18.38 2.25
CA PRO A 320 19.75 19.13 2.63
C PRO A 320 19.44 20.62 2.64
N TRP A 321 19.80 21.29 3.73
CA TRP A 321 19.89 22.75 3.75
C TRP A 321 21.04 23.21 2.83
N ARG A 322 20.87 24.37 2.19
CA ARG A 322 21.94 25.07 1.49
C ARG A 322 22.47 26.17 2.39
N GLY A 323 23.79 26.27 2.56
CA GLY A 323 24.41 27.28 3.43
C GLY A 323 25.29 26.64 4.51
N ASP A 324 25.48 27.35 5.61
CA ASP A 324 26.33 26.94 6.73
C ASP A 324 25.55 26.86 8.07
N SER A 325 26.26 26.65 9.18
CA SER A 325 25.68 26.55 10.52
C SER A 325 25.06 27.84 11.07
N SER A 326 25.35 28.97 10.47
CA SER A 326 24.86 30.29 10.90
C SER A 326 23.81 30.86 9.97
N ASN A 327 23.77 30.41 8.72
CA ASN A 327 22.84 30.87 7.70
C ASN A 327 22.52 29.74 6.73
N ALA A 328 21.27 29.26 6.75
CA ALA A 328 20.82 28.14 5.96
C ALA A 328 19.48 28.43 5.29
N GLU A 329 19.33 28.00 4.04
CA GLU A 329 18.09 28.08 3.27
C GLU A 329 17.66 26.69 2.79
N LEU A 330 16.35 26.41 2.90
CA LEU A 330 15.72 25.24 2.31
C LEU A 330 14.55 25.68 1.43
N ALA A 331 14.53 25.24 0.19
CA ALA A 331 13.42 25.45 -0.73
C ALA A 331 12.79 24.11 -1.10
N VAL A 332 11.48 24.00 -0.90
CA VAL A 332 10.67 22.83 -1.29
C VAL A 332 9.45 23.31 -2.05
N PRO A 333 8.79 22.46 -2.86
CA PRO A 333 7.57 22.86 -3.56
C PRO A 333 6.53 23.42 -2.57
N GLY A 334 6.17 24.69 -2.74
CA GLY A 334 5.20 25.39 -1.89
C GLY A 334 5.79 26.15 -0.69
N TRP A 335 7.05 25.92 -0.31
CA TRP A 335 7.66 26.57 0.86
C TRP A 335 9.11 26.97 0.67
N ARG A 336 9.49 28.07 1.32
CA ARG A 336 10.89 28.47 1.51
C ARG A 336 11.15 28.73 2.99
N PHE A 337 12.18 28.10 3.52
CA PHE A 337 12.62 28.26 4.89
C PHE A 337 14.00 28.93 4.92
N ARG A 338 14.17 29.91 5.80
CA ARG A 338 15.47 30.52 6.10
C ARG A 338 15.73 30.44 7.58
N TYR A 339 16.91 29.98 7.92
CA TYR A 339 17.40 29.89 9.27
C TYR A 339 18.64 30.76 9.44
N THR A 340 18.69 31.52 10.53
CA THR A 340 19.91 32.21 10.95
C THR A 340 20.20 31.94 12.42
N ALA A 341 21.48 31.75 12.75
CA ALA A 341 22.00 31.55 14.10
C ALA A 341 23.19 32.47 14.34
N LEU A 342 22.98 33.55 15.10
CA LEU A 342 23.99 34.56 15.39
C LEU A 342 23.91 34.99 16.85
N HIS A 343 25.01 34.89 17.59
CA HIS A 343 25.14 35.37 18.98
C HIS A 343 24.04 34.87 19.93
N GLY A 344 23.73 33.56 19.88
CA GLY A 344 22.67 32.98 20.72
C GLY A 344 21.25 33.31 20.28
N ARG A 345 21.07 34.03 19.16
CA ARG A 345 19.77 34.26 18.52
C ARG A 345 19.55 33.32 17.36
N PHE A 346 18.40 32.67 17.35
CA PHE A 346 17.98 31.68 16.38
C PHE A 346 16.71 32.15 15.72
N ASN A 347 16.74 32.44 14.42
CA ASN A 347 15.58 32.88 13.66
C ASN A 347 15.22 31.81 12.62
N LEU A 348 13.95 31.43 12.56
CA LEU A 348 13.41 30.56 11.52
C LEU A 348 12.25 31.29 10.84
N ARG A 349 12.45 31.63 9.57
CA ARG A 349 11.44 32.23 8.70
C ARG A 349 10.92 31.19 7.72
N CYS A 350 9.60 31.15 7.56
CA CYS A 350 8.91 30.35 6.57
C CYS A 350 8.10 31.25 5.63
N THR A 351 8.17 31.00 4.33
CA THR A 351 7.46 31.71 3.28
C THR A 351 6.64 30.71 2.47
N ASN A 352 5.34 30.99 2.29
CA ASN A 352 4.50 30.21 1.37
C ASN A 352 4.81 30.65 -0.08
N THR A 353 5.44 29.77 -0.85
CA THR A 353 5.74 29.99 -2.27
C THR A 353 4.75 29.26 -3.19
N GLY A 354 3.71 28.65 -2.62
CA GLY A 354 2.63 27.98 -3.34
C GLY A 354 1.52 28.94 -3.79
N PRO A 355 0.61 28.47 -4.67
CA PRO A 355 -0.43 29.30 -5.26
C PRO A 355 -1.66 29.49 -4.36
N THR A 356 -1.80 28.71 -3.28
CA THR A 356 -2.95 28.72 -2.37
C THR A 356 -2.54 29.02 -0.92
N PRO A 357 -3.47 29.46 -0.06
CA PRO A 357 -3.23 29.52 1.38
C PRO A 357 -2.86 28.13 1.93
N GLN A 358 -1.85 28.06 2.81
CA GLN A 358 -1.38 26.80 3.39
C GLN A 358 -1.14 26.94 4.90
N PRO A 359 -1.58 25.99 5.72
CA PRO A 359 -1.29 26.00 7.15
C PRO A 359 0.19 25.71 7.38
N VAL A 360 0.80 26.40 8.35
CA VAL A 360 2.19 26.17 8.76
C VAL A 360 2.26 25.88 10.26
N TYR A 361 3.11 24.91 10.59
CA TYR A 361 3.60 24.67 11.93
C TYR A 361 5.11 24.84 11.92
N LEU A 362 5.64 25.67 12.83
CA LEU A 362 7.07 25.92 12.96
C LEU A 362 7.49 25.71 14.40
N ALA A 363 8.67 25.15 14.61
CA ALA A 363 9.29 25.14 15.92
C ALA A 363 10.81 25.24 15.80
N ILE A 364 11.44 25.93 16.75
CA ILE A 364 12.89 25.91 16.98
C ILE A 364 13.05 25.21 18.33
N VAL A 365 13.54 23.97 18.34
CA VAL A 365 13.66 23.18 19.57
C VAL A 365 15.10 22.71 19.74
N PRO A 366 15.98 23.51 20.36
CA PRO A 366 17.33 23.10 20.70
C PRO A 366 17.31 21.88 21.63
N HIS A 367 18.29 21.00 21.45
CA HIS A 367 18.54 19.87 22.34
C HIS A 367 19.60 20.25 23.37
N PHE A 368 19.27 20.15 24.65
CA PHE A 368 20.17 20.35 25.77
C PHE A 368 20.52 18.99 26.37
N ALA A 369 21.82 18.68 26.44
CA ALA A 369 22.29 17.37 26.88
C ALA A 369 21.86 17.03 28.32
N ARG A 370 21.74 18.04 29.19
CA ARG A 370 21.33 17.92 30.59
C ARG A 370 20.61 19.20 31.03
N GLY A 371 19.72 19.06 32.01
CA GLY A 371 19.12 20.20 32.69
C GLY A 371 17.64 20.04 33.03
N GLN A 372 17.16 20.91 33.90
CA GLN A 372 15.76 21.00 34.30
C GLN A 372 15.20 22.37 33.87
N LEU A 373 14.08 22.36 33.16
CA LEU A 373 13.39 23.59 32.76
C LEU A 373 12.42 24.02 33.86
N GLN A 374 12.60 25.25 34.35
CA GLN A 374 11.67 25.93 35.24
C GLN A 374 11.20 27.23 34.56
N GLY A 375 9.98 27.21 34.04
CA GLY A 375 9.47 28.30 33.20
C GLY A 375 10.26 28.43 31.90
N LEU A 376 10.88 29.58 31.67
CA LEU A 376 11.74 29.87 30.51
C LEU A 376 13.24 29.82 30.87
N VAL A 377 13.58 29.25 32.02
CA VAL A 377 14.96 29.15 32.49
C VAL A 377 15.33 27.68 32.59
N LEU A 378 16.43 27.31 31.94
CA LEU A 378 17.01 25.98 31.95
C LEU A 378 18.22 25.97 32.87
N HIS A 379 18.18 25.10 33.87
CA HIS A 379 19.27 24.90 34.81
C HIS A 379 20.01 23.62 34.48
N ASP A 380 21.30 23.72 34.16
CA ASP A 380 22.23 22.59 34.05
C ASP A 380 23.25 22.68 35.20
N ALA A 381 24.03 21.61 35.44
CA ALA A 381 25.04 21.53 36.50
C ALA A 381 26.12 22.63 36.42
N HIS A 382 26.26 23.30 35.27
CA HIS A 382 27.32 24.26 35.00
C HIS A 382 26.85 25.66 34.60
N ARG A 383 25.56 25.84 34.26
CA ARG A 383 25.06 27.11 33.71
C ARG A 383 23.55 27.25 33.91
N THR A 384 23.12 28.50 34.06
CA THR A 384 21.70 28.88 33.92
C THR A 384 21.51 29.51 32.57
N VAL A 385 20.48 29.08 31.83
CA VAL A 385 20.21 29.53 30.47
C VAL A 385 18.80 30.07 30.38
N LYS A 386 18.65 31.32 29.97
CA LYS A 386 17.35 31.95 29.74
C LYS A 386 16.95 31.82 28.28
N LEU A 387 15.73 31.35 28.05
CA LEU A 387 15.11 31.21 26.74
C LEU A 387 14.11 32.34 26.52
N THR A 388 14.33 33.18 25.51
CA THR A 388 13.43 34.28 25.17
C THR A 388 12.82 34.05 23.78
N PRO A 389 11.60 33.50 23.70
CA PRO A 389 10.91 33.28 22.42
C PRO A 389 10.27 34.57 21.88
N THR A 390 10.21 34.75 20.57
CA THR A 390 9.50 35.85 19.89
C THR A 390 8.75 35.33 18.66
N GLY A 391 7.55 35.84 18.40
CA GLY A 391 6.72 35.43 17.26
C GLY A 391 6.08 34.04 17.40
N ALA A 392 6.15 33.44 18.59
CA ALA A 392 5.63 32.11 18.89
C ALA A 392 4.22 32.17 19.50
N THR A 393 3.42 31.13 19.28
CA THR A 393 2.10 30.94 19.94
C THR A 393 2.20 30.01 21.14
N GLY A 394 3.33 29.30 21.32
CA GLY A 394 3.54 28.38 22.41
C GLY A 394 5.01 27.97 22.57
N MET A 395 5.24 27.01 23.46
CA MET A 395 6.54 26.39 23.72
C MET A 395 6.40 24.87 23.63
N VAL A 396 7.35 24.21 22.98
CA VAL A 396 7.49 22.74 22.99
C VAL A 396 8.52 22.37 24.03
N VAL A 397 8.19 21.38 24.86
CA VAL A 397 9.13 20.73 25.77
C VAL A 397 9.03 19.23 25.56
N TRP A 398 10.18 18.58 25.35
CA TRP A 398 10.27 17.14 25.12
C TRP A 398 11.52 16.57 25.78
N HIS A 399 11.41 15.36 26.34
CA HIS A 399 12.52 14.63 26.95
C HIS A 399 12.88 13.42 26.08
N PRO A 400 14.07 13.40 25.45
CA PRO A 400 14.52 12.27 24.65
C PRO A 400 14.72 10.99 25.49
N PRO A 401 14.52 9.79 24.91
CA PRO A 401 14.81 8.52 25.59
C PRO A 401 16.29 8.36 25.95
N GLU A 402 17.17 8.95 25.15
CA GLU A 402 18.62 8.98 25.35
C GLU A 402 19.09 9.98 26.43
N GLY A 403 18.16 10.68 27.09
CA GLY A 403 18.42 11.68 28.11
C GLY A 403 18.44 13.11 27.58
N GLY A 404 18.43 14.09 28.50
CA GLY A 404 18.42 15.52 28.17
C GLY A 404 17.03 16.16 28.13
N ILE A 405 16.98 17.36 27.56
CA ILE A 405 15.76 18.15 27.40
C ILE A 405 15.79 18.94 26.11
N CYS A 406 14.70 18.95 25.38
CA CYS A 406 14.48 19.74 24.18
C CYS A 406 13.41 20.78 24.49
N ALA A 407 13.75 22.07 24.41
CA ALA A 407 12.81 23.14 24.77
C ALA A 407 12.95 24.37 23.87
N GLY A 408 11.86 24.84 23.27
CA GLY A 408 11.89 26.05 22.45
C GLY A 408 10.53 26.45 21.84
N PRO A 409 10.47 27.60 21.14
CA PRO A 409 9.22 28.18 20.65
C PRO A 409 8.57 27.36 19.55
N GLU A 410 7.23 27.41 19.53
CA GLU A 410 6.43 26.92 18.41
C GLU A 410 5.38 27.94 17.94
N LEU A 411 5.05 27.82 16.67
CA LEU A 411 3.95 28.50 16.00
C LEU A 411 2.98 27.44 15.48
N ARG A 412 1.73 27.47 15.96
CA ARG A 412 0.64 26.58 15.56
C ARG A 412 -0.39 27.30 14.73
N ASP A 413 -1.14 26.53 13.95
CA ASP A 413 -2.41 26.92 13.31
C ASP A 413 -2.36 28.23 12.52
N THR A 414 -1.20 28.55 11.95
CA THR A 414 -1.02 29.78 11.17
C THR A 414 -1.31 29.50 9.70
N LEU A 415 -2.41 30.06 9.20
CA LEU A 415 -2.73 29.99 7.77
C LEU A 415 -1.95 31.07 7.01
N LEU A 416 -1.06 30.66 6.12
CA LEU A 416 -0.17 31.55 5.39
C LEU A 416 -0.67 31.76 3.96
N LEU A 417 -0.97 33.00 3.59
CA LEU A 417 -1.36 33.35 2.21
C LEU A 417 -0.16 33.24 1.24
N PRO A 418 -0.40 33.04 -0.07
CA PRO A 418 0.65 33.04 -1.09
C PRO A 418 1.58 34.25 -0.99
N GLY A 419 2.89 34.03 -1.01
CA GLY A 419 3.93 35.06 -0.92
C GLY A 419 4.13 35.68 0.46
N LYS A 420 3.29 35.35 1.45
CA LYS A 420 3.48 35.82 2.82
C LYS A 420 4.54 35.01 3.55
N SER A 421 5.04 35.56 4.65
CA SER A 421 6.04 34.92 5.50
C SER A 421 5.64 35.05 6.97
N VAL A 422 6.04 34.07 7.77
CA VAL A 422 6.03 34.16 9.23
C VAL A 422 7.42 33.78 9.75
N GLN A 423 7.76 34.26 10.95
CA GLN A 423 9.04 33.94 11.57
C GLN A 423 8.86 33.71 13.07
N ILE A 424 9.64 32.78 13.60
CA ILE A 424 9.83 32.58 15.04
C ILE A 424 11.29 32.80 15.37
N GLU A 425 11.54 33.34 16.56
CA GLU A 425 12.87 33.58 17.07
C GLU A 425 13.03 33.03 18.48
N LEU A 426 14.20 32.48 18.79
CA LEU A 426 14.62 32.08 20.12
C LEU A 426 15.94 32.77 20.43
N THR A 427 16.00 33.53 21.51
CA THR A 427 17.25 34.03 22.08
C THR A 427 17.63 33.17 23.28
N ILE A 428 18.88 32.72 23.33
CA ILE A 428 19.47 31.92 24.40
C ILE A 428 20.58 32.75 25.05
N GLU A 429 20.38 33.10 26.32
CA GLU A 429 21.34 33.89 27.12
C GLU A 429 21.82 33.05 28.29
N VAL A 430 23.13 33.01 28.54
CA VAL A 430 23.68 32.45 29.78
C VAL A 430 23.53 33.52 30.87
N VAL A 431 22.86 33.14 31.96
CA VAL A 431 22.59 34.01 33.12
C VAL A 431 23.64 33.81 34.19
#